data_AF-A0A7Y3H9F7-F1
#
_entry.id   AF-A0A7Y3H9F7-F1
#
_cell.length_a   1.000
_cell.length_b   1.000
_cell.length_c   1.000
_cell.angle_alpha   90.00
_cell.angle_beta   90.00
_cell.angle_gamma   90.00
#
_symmetry.space_group_name_H-M   'P 1'
#
loop_
_entity.id
_entity.type
_entity.pdbx_description
1 polymer ?
#
loop_
_entity_poly.entity_id
_entity_poly.type
_entity_poly.pdbx_seq_one_letter_code
_entity_poly.pdbx_strand_id
1 'polypeptide(L)' 'INTYPGKKKLILSGFHEAALAAFGVQKRLHPDKKVHLQYTTTSPLMHQRLGVGDE' A
#
# COMPACT_ATOMS: atom_id res chain seq x y z
N ILE A 1 -17.72 -6.64 5.39
CA ILE A 1 -16.62 -6.00 6.15
C ILE A 1 -16.36 -4.57 5.67
N ASN A 2 -16.20 -4.29 4.37
CA ASN A 2 -16.28 -2.91 3.86
C ASN A 2 -17.61 -2.64 3.13
N THR A 3 -18.26 -1.52 3.45
CA THR A 3 -19.53 -1.09 2.86
C THR A 3 -19.44 0.38 2.47
N TYR A 4 -19.66 0.69 1.20
CA TYR A 4 -19.74 2.04 0.66
C TYR A 4 -20.56 2.01 -0.65
N PRO A 5 -21.14 3.13 -1.11
CA PRO A 5 -21.91 3.18 -2.34
C PRO A 5 -21.09 2.67 -3.54
N GLY A 6 -21.62 1.69 -4.27
CA GLY A 6 -20.94 1.13 -5.45
C GLY A 6 -19.93 0.00 -5.17
N LYS A 7 -19.71 -0.41 -3.91
CA LYS A 7 -18.83 -1.54 -3.57
C LYS A 7 -19.22 -2.81 -4.34
N LYS A 8 -18.26 -3.36 -5.09
CA LYS A 8 -18.36 -4.69 -5.72
C LYS A 8 -17.62 -5.73 -4.90
N LYS A 9 -18.20 -6.92 -4.76
CA LYS A 9 -17.59 -8.06 -4.03
C LYS A 9 -16.63 -8.81 -4.94
N LEU A 10 -15.56 -8.13 -5.37
CA LEU A 10 -14.49 -8.69 -6.21
C LEU A 10 -13.18 -8.75 -5.42
N ILE A 11 -12.35 -9.76 -5.71
CA ILE A 11 -11.01 -9.89 -5.14
C ILE A 11 -10.17 -8.65 -5.48
N LEU A 12 -10.25 -8.18 -6.73
CA LEU A 12 -9.60 -6.96 -7.20
C LEU A 12 -9.94 -5.73 -6.33
N SER A 13 -11.22 -5.55 -6.00
CA SER A 13 -11.67 -4.45 -5.13
C SER A 13 -11.07 -4.59 -3.72
N GLY A 14 -10.88 -5.82 -3.24
CA GLY A 14 -10.19 -6.09 -1.99
C GLY A 14 -8.72 -5.65 -2.01
N PHE A 15 -7.98 -5.92 -3.10
CA PHE A 15 -6.59 -5.48 -3.23
C PHE A 15 -6.46 -3.95 -3.24
N HIS A 16 -7.35 -3.26 -3.94
CA HIS A 16 -7.38 -1.79 -3.94
C HIS A 16 -7.64 -1.23 -2.54
N GLU A 17 -8.62 -1.77 -1.82
CA GLU A 17 -8.96 -1.33 -0.47
C GLU A 17 -7.85 -1.61 0.53
N ALA A 18 -7.18 -2.77 0.43
CA ALA A 18 -6.06 -3.10 1.28
C ALA A 18 -4.89 -2.13 1.09
N ALA A 19 -4.59 -1.75 -0.17
CA ALA A 19 -3.57 -0.75 -0.46
C ALA A 19 -3.89 0.59 0.21
N LEU A 20 -5.12 1.10 0.07
CA LEU A 20 -5.53 2.35 0.71
C LEU A 20 -5.53 2.27 2.24
N ALA A 21 -5.96 1.14 2.80
CA ALA A 21 -5.94 0.91 4.24
C ALA A 21 -4.53 0.97 4.81
N ALA A 22 -3.53 0.40 4.12
CA ALA A 22 -2.13 0.44 4.55
C ALA A 22 -1.60 1.89 4.63
N PHE A 23 -1.91 2.75 3.65
CA PHE A 23 -1.56 4.18 3.71
C PHE A 23 -2.21 4.89 4.90
N GLY A 24 -3.48 4.59 5.18
CA GLY A 24 -4.20 5.15 6.33
C GLY A 24 -3.63 4.71 7.68
N VAL A 25 -3.26 3.44 7.81
CA VAL A 25 -2.65 2.87 9.02
C VAL A 25 -1.26 3.48 9.27
N GLN A 26 -0.44 3.63 8.23
CA GLN A 26 0.90 4.22 8.37
C GLN A 26 0.86 5.62 9.00
N LYS A 27 -0.10 6.46 8.61
CA LYS A 27 -0.29 7.80 9.20
C LYS A 27 -0.67 7.76 10.69
N ARG A 28 -1.37 6.71 11.13
CA ARG A 28 -1.73 6.52 12.54
C ARG A 28 -0.56 5.99 13.37
N LEU A 29 0.21 5.04 12.82
CA LEU A 29 1.37 4.44 13.52
C LEU A 29 2.56 5.39 13.58
N HIS A 30 2.76 6.21 12.55
CA HIS A 30 3.90 7.12 12.43
C HIS A 30 3.44 8.51 11.97
N PRO A 31 2.79 9.31 12.83
CA PRO A 31 2.20 10.59 12.45
C PRO A 31 3.24 11.60 11.94
N ASP A 32 4.47 11.56 12.46
CA ASP A 32 5.55 12.50 12.09
C ASP A 32 6.26 12.11 10.79
N LYS A 33 6.05 10.88 10.31
CA LYS A 33 6.72 10.38 9.09
C LYS A 33 5.82 10.59 7.88
N LYS A 34 6.28 11.41 6.93
CA LYS A 34 5.60 11.61 5.66
C LYS A 34 5.69 10.34 4.81
N VAL A 35 4.55 9.85 4.35
CA VAL A 35 4.48 8.67 3.48
C VAL A 35 4.67 9.11 2.03
N HIS A 36 5.77 8.70 1.41
CA HIS A 36 6.03 8.94 -0.01
C HIS A 36 5.48 7.79 -0.84
N LEU A 37 4.76 8.12 -1.91
CA LEU A 37 4.37 7.13 -2.91
C LEU A 37 5.61 6.69 -3.67
N GLN A 38 5.86 5.37 -3.69
CA GLN A 38 7.01 4.76 -4.36
C GLN A 38 6.51 3.67 -5.29
N TYR A 39 7.09 3.58 -6.49
CA TYR A 39 6.80 2.52 -7.44
C TYR A 39 7.73 1.33 -7.21
N THR A 40 7.18 0.13 -7.26
CA THR A 40 7.93 -1.12 -7.03
C THR A 40 8.94 -1.44 -8.13
N THR A 41 8.88 -0.76 -9.28
CA THR A 41 9.77 -0.98 -10.42
C THR A 41 11.02 -0.10 -10.42
N THR A 42 10.94 1.08 -9.80
CA THR A 42 12.01 2.09 -9.87
C THR A 42 12.62 2.41 -8.51
N SER A 43 11.95 2.11 -7.40
CA SER A 43 12.45 2.46 -6.07
C SER A 43 13.48 1.43 -5.57
N PRO A 44 14.74 1.83 -5.34
CA PRO A 44 15.74 0.94 -4.74
C PRO A 44 15.35 0.47 -3.34
N LEU A 45 14.70 1.35 -2.56
CA LEU A 45 14.18 0.99 -1.23
C LEU A 45 13.09 -0.08 -1.31
N MET A 46 12.24 -0.06 -2.35
CA MET A 46 11.24 -1.11 -2.54
C MET A 46 11.91 -2.42 -2.94
N HIS A 47 12.89 -2.39 -3.84
CA HIS A 47 13.64 -3.60 -4.22
C HIS A 47 14.36 -4.23 -3.02
N GLN A 48 14.98 -3.40 -2.15
CA GLN A 48 15.62 -3.87 -0.91
C GLN A 48 14.60 -4.54 0.03
N ARG A 49 13.42 -3.96 0.21
CA ARG A 49 12.37 -4.53 1.07
C ARG A 49 11.75 -5.81 0.51
N LEU A 50 11.72 -5.92 -0.82
CA LEU A 50 11.20 -7.09 -1.53
C LEU A 50 12.27 -8.17 -1.75
N GLY A 51 13.54 -7.89 -1.45
CA GLY A 51 14.66 -8.82 -1.65
C GLY A 51 14.99 -9.07 -3.13
N VAL A 52 14.74 -8.11 -4.01
CA VAL A 52 14.91 -8.24 -5.48
C VAL A 52 16.03 -7.39 -6.05
N GLY A 53 17.11 -7.17 -5.27
CA GLY A 53 18.17 -6.23 -5.64
C GLY A 53 19.57 -6.54 -5.10
N ASP A 54 19.91 -7.82 -4.94
CA ASP A 54 21.28 -8.26 -4.63
C ASP A 54 21.76 -9.25 -5.71
N GLU A 55 22.24 -8.70 -6.83
CA GLU A 55 23.26 -9.27 -7.72
C GLU A 55 24.21 -8.14 -8.15
#